data_AF-A0A2X0XN64-F1
#
_entry.id   AF-A0A2X0XN64-F1
#
_cell.length_a   1.000
_cell.length_b   1.000
_cell.length_c   1.000
_cell.angle_alpha   90.00
_cell.angle_beta   90.00
_cell.angle_gamma   90.00
#
_symmetry.space_group_name_H-M   'P 1'
#
loop_
_entity.id
_entity.type
_entity.pdbx_description
1 polymer ?
#
loop_
_entity_poly.entity_id
_entity_poly.type
_entity_poly.pdbx_seq_one_letter_code
_entity_poly.pdbx_strand_id
1 'polypeptide(L)' 'MLHMANVNFVNATLRLKYVDGYDENNEPTFTTKSYRNINNTHSADDLLAVAYAIASLSSQSLAGIAKQETHDLS' A
#
# COMPACT_ATOMS: atom_id res chain seq x y z
N MET A 1 -24.63 24.02 19.44
CA MET A 1 -23.48 24.28 18.54
C MET A 1 -22.98 22.92 18.05
N LEU A 2 -23.13 22.60 16.77
CA LEU A 2 -22.58 21.37 16.20
C LEU A 2 -21.07 21.57 16.02
N HIS A 3 -20.26 20.75 16.69
CA HIS A 3 -18.83 20.66 16.37
C HIS A 3 -18.73 19.87 15.06
N MET A 4 -18.32 20.53 13.97
CA MET A 4 -17.94 19.83 12.75
C MET A 4 -16.59 19.17 13.01
N ALA A 5 -16.57 17.84 13.03
CA ALA A 5 -15.31 17.10 13.00
C ALA A 5 -14.57 17.43 11.70
N ASN A 6 -13.31 17.80 11.81
CA ASN A 6 -12.42 18.08 10.69
C ASN A 6 -11.67 16.80 10.31
N VAL A 7 -11.54 16.54 9.01
CA VAL A 7 -10.83 15.36 8.47
C VAL A 7 -9.63 15.88 7.69
N ASN A 8 -8.43 15.73 8.26
CA ASN A 8 -7.21 16.24 7.65
C ASN A 8 -6.35 15.08 7.14
N PHE A 9 -5.99 15.11 5.85
CA PHE A 9 -5.05 14.14 5.29
C PHE A 9 -3.65 14.32 5.91
N VAL A 10 -3.05 13.22 6.36
CA VAL A 10 -1.71 13.23 6.97
C VAL A 10 -0.68 12.65 6.00
N ASN A 11 -0.91 11.42 5.52
CA ASN A 11 -0.02 10.75 4.56
C ASN A 11 -0.70 9.57 3.88
N ALA A 12 -0.10 9.12 2.78
CA ALA A 12 -0.42 7.86 2.13
C ALA A 12 0.81 6.96 2.00
N THR A 13 0.58 5.64 2.04
CA THR A 13 1.59 4.60 1.85
C THR A 13 1.12 3.59 0.81
N LEU A 14 1.95 3.30 -0.20
CA LEU A 14 1.75 2.22 -1.16
C LEU A 14 2.50 0.98 -0.69
N ARG A 15 1.82 -0.16 -0.65
CA ARG A 15 2.35 -1.43 -0.14
C ARG A 15 2.26 -2.48 -1.22
N LEU A 16 3.39 -3.11 -1.52
CA LEU A 16 3.49 -4.24 -2.44
C LEU A 16 3.80 -5.48 -1.60
N LYS A 17 2.87 -6.43 -1.60
CA LYS A 17 2.97 -7.71 -0.90
C LYS A 17 3.49 -8.75 -1.88
N TYR A 18 4.56 -9.45 -1.50
CA TYR A 18 5.19 -10.49 -2.31
C TYR A 18 5.14 -11.82 -1.59
N VAL A 19 5.07 -12.91 -2.36
CA VAL A 19 5.29 -14.27 -1.83
C VAL A 19 6.79 -14.42 -1.54
N ASP A 20 7.12 -14.79 -0.31
CA ASP A 20 8.49 -14.93 0.18
C ASP A 20 8.88 -16.39 0.46
N GLY A 21 7.92 -17.32 0.37
CA GLY A 21 8.13 -18.74 0.58
C GLY A 21 6.82 -19.44 0.92
N TYR A 22 6.95 -20.64 1.48
CA TYR A 22 5.85 -21.42 2.03
C TYR A 22 6.26 -21.93 3.42
N ASP A 23 5.30 -22.04 4.34
CA ASP A 23 5.52 -22.59 5.67
C ASP A 23 5.40 -24.13 5.71
N GLU A 24 5.43 -24.69 6.91
CA GLU A 24 5.34 -26.13 7.17
C GLU A 24 3.99 -26.76 6.76
N ASN A 25 2.94 -25.96 6.63
CA ASN A 25 1.62 -26.39 6.16
C ASN A 25 1.43 -26.14 4.66
N ASN A 26 2.49 -25.74 3.95
CA ASN A 26 2.47 -25.36 2.54
C ASN A 26 1.58 -24.12 2.27
N GLU A 27 1.46 -23.23 3.26
CA GLU A 27 0.80 -21.93 3.10
C GLU A 27 1.81 -20.86 2.69
N PRO A 28 1.48 -19.96 1.75
CA PRO A 28 2.42 -18.94 1.29
C PRO A 28 2.75 -17.95 2.41
N THR A 29 4.04 -17.73 2.65
CA THR A 29 4.54 -16.65 3.51
C THR A 29 4.75 -15.40 2.67
N PHE A 30 4.69 -14.23 3.31
CA PHE A 30 4.70 -12.96 2.60
C PHE A 30 5.65 -11.94 3.20
N THR A 31 6.32 -11.20 2.32
CA THR A 31 7.05 -9.98 2.65
C THR A 31 6.34 -8.76 2.05
N THR A 32 6.54 -7.58 2.61
CA THR A 32 5.90 -6.35 2.13
C THR A 32 6.92 -5.24 1.98
N LYS A 33 7.00 -4.66 0.78
CA LYS A 33 7.72 -3.39 0.54
C LYS A 33 6.74 -2.23 0.66
N SER A 34 7.11 -1.20 1.42
CA SER A 34 6.25 -0.05 1.71
C SER A 34 6.91 1.25 1.24
N TYR A 35 6.19 2.03 0.45
CA TYR A 35 6.59 3.33 -0.07
C TYR A 35 5.71 4.40 0.60
N ARG A 36 6.30 5.21 1.48
CA ARG A 36 5.58 6.18 2.34
C ARG A 36 5.60 7.59 1.73
N ASN A 37 4.83 8.48 2.35
CA ASN A 37 4.75 9.92 2.00
C ASN A 37 4.28 10.16 0.56
N ILE A 38 3.36 9.31 0.09
CA ILE A 38 2.73 9.48 -1.21
C ILE A 38 1.70 10.61 -1.11
N ASN A 39 1.69 11.48 -2.13
CA ASN A 39 0.71 12.54 -2.23
C ASN A 39 -0.70 11.96 -2.45
N ASN A 40 -1.72 12.50 -1.77
CA ASN A 40 -3.10 12.04 -1.93
C ASN A 40 -3.72 12.37 -3.30
N THR A 41 -3.10 13.29 -4.07
CA THR A 41 -3.61 13.71 -5.37
C THR A 41 -3.43 12.65 -6.47
N HIS A 42 -2.64 11.61 -6.25
CA HIS A 42 -2.46 10.54 -7.22
C HIS A 42 -3.66 9.59 -7.27
N SER A 43 -4.12 9.29 -8.48
CA SER A 43 -5.22 8.35 -8.69
C SER A 43 -4.80 6.92 -8.32
N ALA A 44 -5.79 6.05 -8.08
CA ALA A 44 -5.51 4.64 -7.82
C ALA A 44 -4.85 3.94 -9.02
N ASP A 45 -5.24 4.30 -10.24
CA ASP A 45 -4.70 3.73 -11.48
C ASP A 45 -3.23 4.11 -11.69
N ASP A 46 -2.85 5.36 -11.41
CA ASP A 46 -1.46 5.80 -11.48
C ASP A 46 -0.58 5.00 -10.51
N LEU A 47 -1.06 4.83 -9.27
CA LEU A 47 -0.35 4.06 -8.24
C LEU A 47 -0.26 2.58 -8.60
N LEU A 48 -1.28 2.04 -9.25
CA LEU A 48 -1.31 0.66 -9.73
C LEU A 48 -0.27 0.44 -10.84
N ALA A 49 -0.19 1.34 -11.81
CA ALA A 49 0.80 1.28 -12.88
C ALA A 49 2.24 1.33 -12.32
N VAL A 50 2.50 2.23 -11.37
CA VAL A 50 3.80 2.33 -10.69
C VAL A 50 4.09 1.05 -9.89
N ALA A 51 3.11 0.51 -9.17
CA ALA A 51 3.27 -0.73 -8.41
C ALA A 51 3.64 -1.92 -9.32
N TYR A 52 3.01 -2.06 -10.49
CA TYR A 52 3.37 -3.10 -11.45
C TYR A 52 4.77 -2.90 -12.05
N ALA A 53 5.14 -1.66 -12.37
CA ALA A 53 6.49 -1.36 -12.85
C ALA A 53 7.56 -1.73 -11.80
N ILE A 54 7.33 -1.41 -10.53
CA ILE A 54 8.23 -1.78 -9.42
C ILE A 54 8.27 -3.31 -9.26
N ALA A 55 7.10 -3.96 -9.26
CA ALA A 55 7.00 -5.40 -9.09
C ALA A 55 7.72 -6.17 -10.20
N SER A 56 7.74 -5.64 -11.43
CA SER A 56 8.47 -6.23 -12.56
C SER A 56 9.99 -6.32 -12.37
N LEU A 57 10.54 -5.54 -11.43
CA LEU A 57 11.96 -5.55 -11.07
C LEU A 57 12.29 -6.58 -9.99
N SER A 58 11.27 -7.20 -9.38
CA SER A 58 11.42 -8.20 -8.32
C SER A 58 11.44 -9.61 -8.92
N SER A 59 12.26 -10.49 -8.36
CA SER A 59 12.17 -11.94 -8.63
C SER A 59 11.04 -12.62 -7.86
N GLN A 60 10.48 -11.95 -6.84
CA GLN A 60 9.39 -12.48 -6.03
C GLN A 60 8.03 -12.23 -6.68
N SER A 61 7.12 -13.20 -6.58
CA SER A 61 5.76 -13.08 -7.14
C SER A 61 4.95 -12.04 -6.36
N LEU A 62 4.30 -11.12 -7.08
CA LEU A 62 3.44 -10.11 -6.48
C LEU A 62 2.10 -10.75 -6.07
N ALA A 63 1.79 -10.68 -4.77
CA ALA A 63 0.57 -11.21 -4.18
C ALA A 63 -0.51 -10.16 -3.94
N GLY A 64 -0.14 -8.87 -3.86
CA GLY A 64 -1.12 -7.81 -3.65
C GLY A 64 -0.53 -6.41 -3.63
N ILE A 65 -1.40 -5.44 -3.88
CA ILE A 65 -1.10 -4.01 -3.88
C ILE A 65 -2.15 -3.31 -3.00
N ALA A 66 -1.71 -2.41 -2.12
CA ALA A 66 -2.61 -1.62 -1.30
C ALA A 66 -2.13 -0.17 -1.15
N LYS A 67 -3.08 0.78 -1.21
CA LYS A 67 -2.91 2.16 -0.74
C LYS A 67 -3.48 2.25 0.68
N GLN A 68 -2.73 2.81 1.61
CA GLN A 68 -3.19 3.12 2.96
C GLN A 68 -3.07 4.62 3.18
N GLU A 69 -4.16 5.26 3.55
CA GLU A 69 -4.21 6.68 3.87
C GLU A 69 -4.46 6.87 5.37
N THR A 70 -3.76 7.83 5.96
CA THR A 70 -3.95 8.23 7.35
C THR A 70 -4.58 9.61 7.38
N HIS A 71 -5.66 9.75 8.14
CA HIS A 71 -6.36 11.01 8.36
C HIS A 71 -6.44 11.31 9.85
N ASP A 72 -6.22 12.57 10.21
CA ASP A 72 -6.53 13.09 11.54
C ASP A 72 -8.00 13.48 11.61
N LEU A 73 -8.66 13.15 12.73
CA LEU A 73 -10.07 13.45 13.00
C LEU A 73 -10.13 14.29 14.28
N SER A 74 -10.42 15.59 14.17
CA SER A 74 -10.40 16.56 15.27
C SER A 74 -11.64 17.44 15.38
#